data_AF-A0A4Q2QQB1-F1
#
_entry.id   AF-A0A4Q2QQB1-F1
#
_cell.length_a   1.000
_cell.length_b   1.000
_cell.length_c   1.000
_cell.angle_alpha   90.00
_cell.angle_beta   90.00
_cell.angle_gamma   90.00
#
_symmetry.space_group_name_H-M   'P 1'
#
loop_
_entity.id
_entity.type
_entity.pdbx_description
1 polymer ?
#
loop_
_entity_poly.entity_id
_entity_poly.type
_entity_poly.pdbx_seq_one_letter_code
_entity_poly.pdbx_strand_id
1 'polypeptide(L)'
;AFSGHKLYGPTGIGALYGKSELLAAMSPWLGGGKMIAEVSFDGFTPQPAPYGLEAGTPNVAGVIGLSAALEWLAQSDIGQAENWSRSLASLAEEELAKRPGFRSFRCQQSSLLAFEFEDIHHSDLV
;
A
#
# COMPACT_ATOMS: atom_id res chain seq x y z
N ALA A 1 5.06 3.15 -4.41
CA ALA A 1 4.53 1.78 -4.35
C ALA A 1 3.46 1.71 -3.26
N PHE A 2 2.48 0.81 -3.38
CA PHE A 2 1.48 0.56 -2.33
C PHE A 2 1.01 -0.90 -2.34
N SER A 3 0.30 -1.32 -1.29
CA SER A 3 -0.26 -2.67 -1.14
C SER A 3 -1.79 -2.64 -1.12
N GLY A 4 -2.43 -3.57 -1.84
CA GLY A 4 -3.89 -3.61 -1.97
C GLY A 4 -4.63 -3.84 -0.66
N HIS A 5 -4.11 -4.68 0.24
CA HIS A 5 -4.77 -5.00 1.51
C HIS A 5 -4.87 -3.85 2.52
N LYS A 6 -4.13 -2.74 2.30
CA LYS A 6 -4.27 -1.50 3.08
C LYS A 6 -5.19 -0.48 2.39
N LEU A 7 -5.65 -0.81 1.18
CA LEU A 7 -6.58 -0.04 0.36
C LEU A 7 -7.88 -0.83 0.16
N TYR A 8 -8.32 -1.51 1.23
CA TYR A 8 -9.56 -2.30 1.26
C TYR A 8 -9.65 -3.44 0.23
N GLY A 9 -8.55 -3.78 -0.43
CA GLY A 9 -8.46 -4.83 -1.44
C GLY A 9 -7.91 -6.15 -0.90
N PRO A 10 -7.66 -7.13 -1.80
CA PRO A 10 -7.13 -8.44 -1.42
C PRO A 10 -5.69 -8.39 -0.86
N THR A 11 -5.30 -9.47 -0.15
CA THR A 11 -3.90 -9.75 0.18
C THR A 11 -3.13 -10.26 -1.06
N GLY A 12 -1.80 -10.24 -1.00
CA GLY A 12 -0.96 -10.76 -2.09
C GLY A 12 -1.02 -9.97 -3.40
N ILE A 13 -1.45 -8.70 -3.36
CA ILE A 13 -1.44 -7.79 -4.50
C ILE A 13 -0.97 -6.39 -4.07
N GLY A 14 -0.26 -5.71 -4.97
CA GLY A 14 0.24 -4.34 -4.81
C GLY A 14 0.59 -3.75 -6.16
N ALA A 15 1.01 -2.48 -6.16
CA ALA A 15 1.42 -1.80 -7.38
C ALA A 15 2.71 -1.00 -7.20
N LEU A 16 3.54 -1.05 -8.23
CA LEU A 16 4.69 -0.18 -8.41
C LEU A 16 4.38 0.80 -9.53
N TYR A 17 4.32 2.08 -9.18
CA TYR A 17 4.32 3.16 -10.16
C TYR A 17 5.76 3.62 -10.39
N GLY A 18 6.11 3.81 -11.66
CA GLY A 18 7.36 4.45 -12.08
C GLY A 18 7.10 5.24 -13.36
N LYS A 19 7.89 6.30 -13.58
CA LYS A 19 7.85 7.01 -14.87
C LYS A 19 8.28 6.06 -15.99
N SER A 20 7.73 6.23 -17.18
CA SER A 20 7.93 5.32 -18.30
C SER A 20 9.41 5.12 -18.64
N GLU A 21 10.20 6.19 -18.65
CA GLU A 21 11.64 6.16 -18.91
C GLU A 21 12.43 5.40 -17.83
N LEU A 22 11.96 5.45 -16.58
CA LEU A 22 12.57 4.72 -15.47
C LEU A 22 12.23 3.23 -15.57
N LEU A 23 10.96 2.89 -15.83
CA LEU A 23 10.53 1.50 -15.99
C LEU A 23 11.19 0.83 -17.21
N ALA A 24 11.37 1.57 -18.30
CA ALA A 24 12.07 1.08 -19.49
C ALA A 24 13.59 0.88 -19.26
N ALA A 25 14.19 1.65 -18.35
CA ALA A 25 15.59 1.52 -17.98
C ALA A 25 15.85 0.41 -16.93
N MET A 26 14.80 -0.13 -16.31
CA MET A 26 14.94 -1.22 -15.35
C MET A 26 15.31 -2.53 -16.03
N SER A 27 16.19 -3.29 -15.39
CA SER A 27 16.41 -4.69 -15.77
C SER A 27 15.17 -5.54 -15.42
N PRO A 28 14.88 -6.60 -16.18
CA PRO A 28 13.79 -7.52 -15.84
C PRO A 28 13.93 -8.08 -14.42
N TRP A 29 12.80 -8.31 -13.74
CA TRP A 29 12.81 -8.67 -12.32
C TRP A 29 12.95 -10.18 -12.07
N LEU A 30 11.89 -10.94 -12.34
CA LEU A 30 11.91 -12.40 -12.32
C LEU A 30 11.92 -12.92 -13.76
N GLY A 31 12.55 -14.07 -13.99
CA GLY A 31 12.54 -14.75 -15.29
C GLY A 31 11.42 -15.79 -15.37
N GLY A 32 10.75 -15.88 -16.52
CA GLY A 32 9.73 -16.90 -16.76
C GLY A 32 8.79 -16.55 -17.92
N GLY A 33 7.71 -17.31 -18.09
CA GLY A 33 6.69 -16.99 -19.09
C GLY A 33 6.06 -15.61 -18.90
N LYS A 34 5.39 -15.10 -19.93
CA LYS A 34 4.72 -13.77 -20.03
C LYS A 34 5.65 -12.56 -20.13
N MET A 35 6.75 -12.54 -19.38
CA MET A 35 7.70 -11.41 -19.42
C MET A 35 8.68 -11.45 -20.61
N ILE A 36 8.78 -12.60 -21.29
CA ILE A 36 9.66 -12.82 -22.44
C ILE A 36 8.91 -12.59 -23.75
N ALA A 37 9.54 -11.90 -24.70
CA ALA A 37 9.10 -11.78 -26.09
C ALA A 37 9.64 -12.93 -26.96
N GLU A 38 10.94 -13.17 -26.93
CA GLU A 38 11.60 -14.28 -27.64
C GLU A 38 12.59 -15.02 -26.73
N VAL A 39 12.75 -16.33 -26.93
CA VAL A 39 13.66 -17.17 -26.13
C VAL A 39 14.35 -18.23 -26.99
N SER A 40 15.62 -18.46 -26.74
CA SER A 40 16.40 -19.59 -27.25
C SER A 40 17.36 -20.10 -26.15
N PHE A 41 18.18 -21.10 -26.47
CA PHE A 41 19.25 -21.54 -25.56
C PHE A 41 20.36 -20.50 -25.40
N ASP A 42 20.50 -19.57 -26.34
CA ASP A 42 21.55 -18.54 -26.34
C ASP A 42 21.12 -17.26 -25.60
N GLY A 43 19.83 -17.08 -25.32
CA GLY A 43 19.33 -15.90 -24.61
C GLY A 43 17.83 -15.64 -24.76
N PHE A 44 17.40 -14.46 -24.33
CA PHE A 44 16.01 -14.01 -24.42
C PHE A 44 15.89 -12.50 -24.61
N THR A 45 14.77 -12.04 -25.13
CA THR A 45 14.38 -10.62 -25.18
C THR A 45 13.17 -10.39 -24.28
N PRO A 46 13.21 -9.43 -23.33
CA PRO A 46 12.06 -9.14 -22.48
C PRO A 46 11.00 -8.31 -23.23
N GLN A 47 9.75 -8.43 -22.79
CA GLN A 47 8.68 -7.50 -23.14
C GLN A 47 8.98 -6.10 -22.59
N PRO A 48 8.43 -5.04 -23.19
CA PRO A 48 8.47 -3.71 -22.57
C PRO A 48 7.72 -3.70 -21.24
N ALA A 49 8.03 -2.73 -20.38
CA ALA A 49 7.27 -2.49 -19.17
C ALA A 49 5.78 -2.18 -19.51
N PRO A 50 4.81 -2.64 -18.70
CA PRO A 50 5.00 -3.34 -17.42
C PRO A 50 5.28 -4.84 -17.53
N TYR A 51 4.95 -5.50 -18.64
CA TYR A 51 4.98 -6.96 -18.75
C TYR A 51 6.36 -7.58 -18.57
N GLY A 52 7.43 -6.88 -18.97
CA GLY A 52 8.81 -7.31 -18.71
C GLY A 52 9.17 -7.43 -17.22
N LEU A 53 8.35 -6.85 -16.33
CA LEU A 53 8.52 -6.88 -14.88
C LEU A 53 7.56 -7.86 -14.17
N GLU A 54 6.67 -8.53 -14.91
CA GLU A 54 5.54 -9.32 -14.36
C GLU A 54 5.59 -10.78 -14.88
N ALA A 55 6.63 -11.51 -14.48
CA ALA A 55 6.82 -12.90 -14.88
C ALA A 55 5.77 -13.86 -14.31
N GLY A 56 5.43 -14.89 -15.08
CA GLY A 56 4.60 -16.00 -14.63
C GLY A 56 3.11 -15.69 -14.60
N THR A 57 2.32 -16.57 -13.98
CA THR A 57 0.87 -16.37 -13.88
C THR A 57 0.55 -15.27 -12.86
N PRO A 58 -0.14 -14.19 -13.26
CA PRO A 58 -0.53 -13.14 -12.33
C PRO A 58 -1.48 -13.67 -11.25
N ASN A 59 -1.52 -12.98 -10.12
CA ASN A 59 -2.60 -13.10 -9.16
C ASN A 59 -3.88 -12.45 -9.73
N VAL A 60 -4.56 -13.15 -10.65
CA VAL A 60 -5.73 -12.63 -11.36
C VAL A 60 -6.85 -12.25 -10.38
N ALA A 61 -7.11 -13.08 -9.37
CA ALA A 61 -8.10 -12.78 -8.34
C ALA A 61 -7.72 -11.51 -7.55
N GLY A 62 -6.45 -11.34 -7.22
CA GLY A 62 -5.93 -10.12 -6.58
C GLY A 62 -6.11 -8.87 -7.43
N VAL A 63 -5.82 -8.95 -8.73
CA VAL A 63 -6.01 -7.85 -9.69
C VAL A 63 -7.49 -7.47 -9.81
N ILE A 64 -8.38 -8.44 -10.01
CA ILE A 64 -9.83 -8.20 -10.12
C ILE A 64 -10.38 -7.63 -8.82
N GLY A 65 -10.02 -8.20 -7.67
CA GLY A 65 -10.49 -7.72 -6.37
C GLY A 65 -9.97 -6.32 -6.03
N LEU A 66 -8.71 -5.99 -6.37
CA LEU A 66 -8.19 -4.64 -6.21
C LEU A 66 -8.88 -3.65 -7.17
N SER A 67 -9.17 -4.05 -8.40
CA SER A 67 -9.95 -3.24 -9.35
C SER A 67 -11.34 -2.92 -8.79
N ALA A 68 -12.04 -3.90 -8.23
CA ALA A 68 -13.35 -3.71 -7.62
C ALA A 68 -13.28 -2.78 -6.38
N ALA A 69 -12.26 -2.92 -5.54
CA ALA A 69 -12.05 -2.03 -4.39
C ALA A 69 -11.81 -0.58 -4.83
N LEU A 70 -11.03 -0.36 -5.90
CA LEU A 70 -10.79 0.97 -6.46
C LEU A 70 -12.05 1.57 -7.09
N GLU A 71 -12.83 0.78 -7.81
CA GLU A 71 -14.10 1.22 -8.40
C GLU A 71 -15.13 1.63 -7.34
N TRP A 72 -15.25 0.83 -6.27
CA TRP A 72 -16.07 1.19 -5.12
C TRP A 72 -15.56 2.47 -4.42
N LEU A 73 -14.26 2.56 -4.17
CA LEU A 73 -13.67 3.70 -3.46
C LEU A 73 -13.83 5.01 -4.25
N ALA A 74 -13.79 4.95 -5.58
CA ALA A 74 -14.01 6.10 -6.46
C ALA A 74 -15.41 6.73 -6.33
N GLN A 75 -16.38 6.03 -5.73
CA GLN A 75 -17.71 6.57 -5.44
C GLN A 75 -17.75 7.41 -4.16
N SER A 76 -16.66 7.39 -3.37
CA SER A 76 -16.55 8.11 -2.10
C SER A 76 -15.70 9.38 -2.25
N ASP A 77 -16.05 10.43 -1.52
CA ASP A 77 -15.16 11.60 -1.36
C ASP A 77 -14.06 11.26 -0.34
N ILE A 78 -12.88 10.90 -0.86
CA ILE A 78 -11.71 10.53 -0.04
C ILE A 78 -11.27 11.69 0.85
N GLY A 79 -11.43 12.95 0.41
CA GLY A 79 -11.07 14.12 1.20
C GLY A 79 -11.96 14.25 2.44
N GLN A 80 -13.27 14.08 2.28
CA GLN A 80 -14.20 14.05 3.41
C GLN A 80 -13.99 12.83 4.30
N ALA A 81 -13.75 11.65 3.72
CA ALA A 81 -13.49 10.43 4.48
C ALA A 81 -12.23 10.56 5.36
N GLU A 82 -11.13 11.08 4.82
CA GLU A 82 -9.89 11.30 5.60
C GLU A 82 -10.09 12.39 6.65
N ASN A 83 -10.81 13.47 6.35
CA ASN A 83 -11.12 14.51 7.34
C ASN A 83 -11.91 13.95 8.53
N TRP A 84 -12.85 13.04 8.27
CA TRP A 84 -13.56 12.32 9.32
C TRP A 84 -12.62 11.44 10.14
N SER A 85 -11.76 10.64 9.51
CA SER A 85 -10.79 9.82 10.24
C SER A 85 -9.83 10.65 11.09
N ARG A 86 -9.36 11.79 10.57
CA ARG A 86 -8.49 12.73 11.31
C ARG A 86 -9.19 13.39 12.48
N SER A 87 -10.48 13.71 12.35
CA SER A 87 -11.25 14.32 13.45
C SER A 87 -11.43 13.35 14.62
N LEU A 88 -11.69 12.07 14.34
CA LEU A 88 -11.75 11.01 15.36
C LEU A 88 -10.39 10.84 16.07
N ALA A 89 -9.30 10.81 15.32
CA ALA A 89 -7.95 10.73 15.90
C ALA A 89 -7.61 11.96 16.76
N SER A 90 -8.07 13.16 16.37
CA SER A 90 -7.89 14.37 17.18
C SER A 90 -8.69 14.33 18.47
N LEU A 91 -9.96 13.92 18.42
CA LEU A 91 -10.75 13.75 19.64
C LEU A 91 -10.13 12.71 20.58
N ALA A 92 -9.63 11.60 20.04
CA ALA A 92 -8.94 10.58 20.82
C ALA A 92 -7.65 11.13 21.46
N GLU A 93 -6.82 11.84 20.71
CA GLU A 93 -5.59 12.44 21.20
C GLU A 93 -5.85 13.51 22.28
N GLU A 94 -6.85 14.37 22.08
CA GLU A 94 -7.26 15.39 23.06
C GLU A 94 -7.70 14.77 24.39
N GLU A 95 -8.42 13.64 24.33
CA GLU A 95 -8.79 12.91 25.54
C GLU A 95 -7.59 12.23 26.18
N LEU A 96 -6.81 11.47 25.42
CA LEU A 96 -5.65 10.75 25.98
C LEU A 96 -4.62 11.70 26.59
N ALA A 97 -4.42 12.89 26.01
CA ALA A 97 -3.52 13.93 26.52
C ALA A 97 -3.89 14.47 27.91
N LYS A 98 -5.13 14.26 28.37
CA LYS A 98 -5.56 14.62 29.73
C LYS A 98 -5.07 13.64 30.79
N ARG A 99 -4.59 12.45 30.40
CA ARG A 99 -4.17 11.39 31.33
C ARG A 99 -2.66 11.50 31.60
N PRO A 100 -2.22 11.28 32.85
CA PRO A 100 -0.80 11.38 33.21
C PRO A 100 0.03 10.33 32.46
N GLY A 101 1.28 10.69 32.13
CA GLY A 101 2.20 9.81 31.41
C GLY A 101 1.94 9.68 29.90
N PHE A 102 0.87 10.27 29.35
CA PHE A 102 0.60 10.21 27.92
C PHE A 102 1.67 10.94 27.10
N ARG A 103 2.12 10.30 26.02
CA ARG A 103 2.98 10.91 25.01
C ARG A 103 2.52 10.52 23.61
N SER A 104 2.27 11.53 22.77
CA SER A 104 1.92 11.34 21.37
C SER A 104 3.13 11.44 20.45
N PHE A 105 3.14 10.63 19.38
CA PHE A 105 4.06 10.72 18.25
C PHE A 105 3.34 11.13 16.95
N ARG A 106 2.08 11.55 17.06
CA ARG A 106 1.26 11.98 15.92
C ARG A 106 1.85 13.24 15.28
N CYS A 107 1.85 13.28 13.95
CA CYS A 107 2.30 14.41 13.17
C CYS A 107 1.22 14.87 12.19
N GLN A 108 1.20 16.16 11.85
CA GLN A 108 0.33 16.75 10.82
C GLN A 108 -1.17 16.45 11.01
N GLN A 109 -1.60 16.20 12.25
CA GLN A 109 -2.96 15.77 12.60
C GLN A 109 -3.39 14.54 11.76
N SER A 110 -2.49 13.58 11.56
CA SER A 110 -2.75 12.34 10.81
C SER A 110 -3.93 11.55 11.38
N SER A 111 -4.60 10.73 10.56
CA SER A 111 -5.57 9.73 11.04
C SER A 111 -4.91 8.61 11.87
N LEU A 112 -3.58 8.45 11.81
CA LEU A 112 -2.83 7.53 12.66
C LEU A 112 -2.40 8.22 13.96
N LEU A 113 -2.76 7.63 15.10
CA LEU A 113 -2.33 8.07 16.44
C LEU A 113 -1.41 7.01 17.05
N ALA A 114 -0.10 7.20 16.91
CA ALA A 114 0.91 6.45 17.64
C ALA A 114 1.20 7.17 18.97
N PHE A 115 1.19 6.44 20.08
CA PHE A 115 1.38 7.01 21.41
C PHE A 115 1.95 5.96 22.38
N GLU A 116 2.41 6.44 23.53
CA GLU A 116 2.79 5.63 24.69
C GLU A 116 2.24 6.24 25.99
N PHE A 117 2.23 5.43 27.04
CA PHE A 117 2.07 5.90 28.42
C PHE A 117 3.33 5.54 29.20
N GLU A 118 3.86 6.51 29.95
CA GLU A 118 5.00 6.31 30.84
C GLU A 118 4.74 5.15 31.81
N ASP A 119 5.77 4.33 32.03
CA ASP A 119 5.74 3.17 32.93
C ASP A 119 4.68 2.09 32.63
N ILE A 120 4.13 2.05 31.41
CA ILE A 120 3.23 0.97 30.98
C ILE A 120 3.85 0.19 29.81
N HIS A 121 4.06 -1.10 29.99
CA HIS A 121 4.50 -1.98 28.91
C HIS A 121 3.37 -2.14 27.88
N HIS A 122 3.66 -1.89 26.60
CA HIS A 122 2.62 -1.80 25.56
C HIS A 122 1.78 -3.08 25.39
N SER A 123 2.31 -4.27 25.68
CA SER A 123 1.54 -5.52 25.60
C SER A 123 0.49 -5.69 26.70
N ASP A 124 0.59 -4.90 27.77
CA ASP A 124 -0.25 -5.02 28.95
C ASP A 124 -1.45 -4.06 28.90
N LEU A 125 -1.41 -3.10 27.97
CA LEU A 125 -2.55 -2.24 27.62
C LEU A 125 -3.61 -3.09 26.91
N VAL A 126 -4.80 -3.15 27.49
CA VAL A 126 -6.00 -3.86 26.97
C VAL A 126 -7.03 -2.89 26.42
#